data_AF-A0A1Y2FWK3-F1
#
_entry.id   AF-A0A1Y2FWK3-F1
#
_cell.length_a   1.000
_cell.length_b   1.000
_cell.length_c   1.000
_cell.angle_alpha   90.00
_cell.angle_beta   90.00
_cell.angle_gamma   90.00
#
_symmetry.space_group_name_H-M   'P 1'
#
loop_
_entity.id
_entity.type
_entity.pdbx_description
1 polymer ?
#
loop_
_entity_poly.entity_id
_entity_poly.type
_entity_poly.pdbx_seq_one_letter_code
_entity_poly.pdbx_strand_id
1 'polypeptide(L)' 'MPPKTKAPAAPKESITLGPQIREGELVFGVAHIFASFNDTFVHVTDLSGRETIVRVTGKLSIILPKNMEH' A
#
# COMPACT_ATOMS: atom_id res chain seq x y z
N MET A 1 -32.43 -10.91 30.42
CA MET A 1 -31.95 -11.17 29.04
C MET A 1 -30.42 -11.09 29.05
N PRO A 2 -29.71 -12.13 28.63
CA PRO A 2 -28.24 -12.17 28.62
C PRO A 2 -27.66 -11.17 27.60
N PRO A 3 -26.48 -10.57 27.86
CA PRO A 3 -25.86 -9.59 26.98
C PRO A 3 -25.35 -10.26 25.72
N LYS A 4 -25.67 -9.69 24.56
CA LYS A 4 -25.20 -10.16 23.25
C LYS A 4 -23.67 -10.08 23.20
N THR A 5 -23.01 -11.22 23.28
CA THR A 5 -21.59 -11.40 23.02
C THR A 5 -21.29 -10.94 21.59
N LYS A 6 -20.37 -9.97 21.43
CA LYS A 6 -19.86 -9.59 20.12
C LYS A 6 -19.19 -10.81 19.49
N ALA A 7 -19.75 -11.30 18.39
CA ALA A 7 -19.14 -12.37 17.62
C ALA A 7 -17.74 -11.92 17.14
N PRO A 8 -16.69 -12.76 17.27
CA PRO A 8 -15.39 -12.46 16.71
C PRO A 8 -15.50 -12.35 15.19
N ALA A 9 -15.07 -11.21 14.64
CA ALA A 9 -15.03 -10.97 13.21
C ALA A 9 -14.16 -12.07 12.55
N ALA A 10 -14.73 -12.76 11.56
CA ALA A 10 -14.04 -13.80 10.81
C ALA A 10 -12.71 -13.27 10.24
N PRO A 11 -11.63 -14.08 10.23
CA PRO A 11 -10.35 -13.69 9.64
C PRO A 11 -10.54 -13.27 8.18
N LYS A 12 -10.19 -12.03 7.85
CA LYS A 12 -10.15 -11.57 6.45
C LYS A 12 -8.99 -12.28 5.77
N GLU A 13 -9.31 -13.26 4.93
CA GLU A 13 -8.34 -13.96 4.10
C GLU A 13 -7.69 -12.97 3.14
N SER A 14 -6.37 -12.78 3.27
CA SER A 14 -5.60 -11.89 2.42
C SER A 14 -5.32 -12.58 1.09
N ILE A 15 -6.24 -12.40 0.13
CA ILE A 15 -6.04 -12.88 -1.24
C ILE A 15 -4.85 -12.11 -1.85
N THR A 16 -3.74 -12.82 -2.09
CA THR A 16 -2.59 -12.27 -2.82
C THR A 16 -2.86 -12.41 -4.31
N LEU A 17 -3.15 -11.29 -4.96
CA LEU A 17 -3.27 -11.19 -6.42
C LEU A 17 -1.91 -10.72 -6.97
N GLY A 18 -1.05 -11.68 -7.33
CA GLY A 18 0.28 -11.41 -7.87
C GLY A 18 0.85 -12.64 -8.58
N PRO A 19 1.92 -12.48 -9.36
CA PRO A 19 2.57 -13.60 -10.03
C PRO A 19 2.99 -14.66 -9.00
N GLN A 20 2.84 -15.94 -9.35
CA GLN A 20 3.35 -17.05 -8.55
C GLN A 20 4.84 -17.19 -8.81
N ILE A 21 5.65 -16.84 -7.81
CA ILE A 21 7.10 -16.77 -7.91
C ILE A 21 7.69 -18.03 -7.26
N ARG A 22 8.72 -18.62 -7.89
CA ARG A 22 9.48 -19.73 -7.28
C ARG A 22 10.48 -19.18 -6.26
N GLU A 23 10.87 -19.98 -5.27
CA GLU A 23 11.91 -19.58 -4.33
C GLU A 23 13.20 -19.18 -5.07
N GLY A 24 13.69 -17.96 -4.80
CA GLY A 24 14.90 -17.40 -5.41
C GLY A 24 14.68 -16.53 -6.65
N GLU A 25 13.44 -16.36 -7.12
CA GLU A 25 13.13 -15.51 -8.27
C GLU A 25 12.71 -14.09 -7.85
N LEU A 26 13.15 -13.08 -8.61
CA LEU A 26 12.87 -11.66 -8.36
C LEU A 26 11.81 -11.16 -9.34
N VAL A 27 10.83 -10.41 -8.83
CA VAL A 27 9.87 -9.68 -9.67
C VAL A 27 10.33 -8.24 -9.83
N PHE A 28 10.59 -7.86 -11.07
CA PHE A 28 11.07 -6.53 -11.42
C PHE A 28 9.91 -5.61 -11.80
N GLY A 29 10.00 -4.36 -11.34
CA GLY A 29 9.16 -3.24 -11.77
C GLY A 29 10.01 -1.99 -11.93
N VAL A 30 9.47 -0.97 -12.60
CA VAL A 30 10.16 0.29 -12.83
C VAL A 30 9.55 1.35 -11.91
N ALA A 31 10.39 1.95 -11.05
CA ALA A 31 9.99 3.06 -10.20
C ALA A 31 10.36 4.40 -10.84
N HIS A 32 9.37 5.15 -11.30
CA HIS A 32 9.53 6.52 -11.75
C HIS A 32 9.41 7.46 -10.56
N ILE A 33 10.53 8.10 -10.18
CA ILE A 33 10.59 9.04 -9.07
C ILE A 33 10.69 10.45 -9.65
N PHE A 34 9.63 11.23 -9.48
CA PHE A 34 9.64 12.65 -9.81
C PHE A 34 9.77 13.46 -8.53
N ALA A 35 10.93 14.09 -8.33
CA ALA A 35 11.20 14.94 -7.18
C ALA A 35 11.23 16.40 -7.62
N SER A 36 10.30 17.20 -7.08
CA SER A 36 10.25 18.65 -7.26
C SER A 36 10.30 19.34 -5.90
N PHE A 37 10.56 20.64 -5.88
CA PHE A 37 10.60 21.43 -4.64
C PHE A 37 9.28 21.40 -3.85
N ASN A 38 8.15 21.12 -4.50
CA ASN A 38 6.84 21.19 -3.88
C ASN A 38 6.22 19.82 -3.59
N ASP A 39 6.73 18.76 -4.20
CA ASP A 39 6.23 17.39 -4.01
C ASP A 39 7.18 16.35 -4.60
N THR A 40 7.10 15.15 -4.06
CA THR A 40 7.78 13.95 -4.57
C THR A 40 6.74 12.92 -4.99
N PHE A 41 6.79 12.43 -6.22
CA PHE A 41 5.89 11.40 -6.73
C PHE A 41 6.67 10.12 -7.00
N VAL A 42 6.17 9.01 -6.49
CA VAL A 42 6.67 7.67 -6.81
C VAL A 42 5.58 6.95 -7.59
N HIS A 43 5.91 6.56 -8.82
CA HIS A 43 5.03 5.84 -9.72
C HIS A 43 5.71 4.55 -10.14
N VAL A 44 5.22 3.42 -9.64
CA VAL A 44 5.72 2.09 -9.96
C VAL A 44 4.88 1.50 -11.09
N THR A 45 5.55 1.07 -12.16
CA THR A 45 4.95 0.38 -13.30
C THR A 45 5.57 -1.00 -13.50
N ASP A 46 4.90 -1.83 -14.30
CA ASP A 46 5.51 -3.01 -14.88
C ASP A 46 6.67 -2.63 -15.85
N LEU A 47 7.38 -3.63 -16.38
CA LEU A 47 8.52 -3.42 -17.28
C LEU A 47 8.14 -2.72 -18.59
N SER A 48 6.89 -2.85 -19.05
CA SER A 48 6.42 -2.14 -20.25
C SER A 48 6.11 -0.66 -20.00
N GLY A 49 6.00 -0.25 -18.73
CA GLY A 49 5.61 1.11 -18.35
C GLY A 49 4.13 1.43 -18.56
N ARG A 50 3.29 0.45 -18.96
CA ARG A 50 1.87 0.68 -19.28
C ARG A 50 0.96 0.46 -18.08
N GLU A 51 1.22 -0.56 -17.28
CA GLU A 51 0.41 -0.89 -16.12
C GLU A 51 0.99 -0.25 -14.88
N THR A 52 0.14 0.47 -14.15
CA THR A 52 0.52 1.13 -12.89
C THR A 52 0.24 0.22 -11.73
N ILE A 53 1.29 -0.12 -10.97
CA ILE A 53 1.18 -0.97 -9.78
C ILE A 53 0.88 -0.10 -8.55
N VAL A 54 1.59 1.02 -8.38
CA VAL A 54 1.44 1.93 -7.23
C VAL A 54 1.73 3.37 -7.63
N ARG A 55 0.94 4.32 -7.11
CA ARG A 55 1.19 5.77 -7.22
C ARG A 55 1.05 6.42 -5.84
N VAL A 56 2.12 7.04 -5.34
CA VAL A 56 2.16 7.70 -4.02
C VAL A 56 2.78 9.09 -4.16
N THR A 57 2.29 10.06 -3.38
CA THR A 57 2.85 11.41 -3.29
C THR A 57 3.47 11.66 -1.92
N GLY A 58 4.48 12.53 -1.85
CA GLY A 58 5.29 12.78 -0.66
C GLY A 58 4.53 13.47 0.47
N LYS A 59 3.39 14.10 0.17
CA LYS A 59 2.55 14.76 1.16
C LYS A 59 1.91 13.81 2.19
N LEU A 60 2.06 12.49 2.04
CA LEU A 60 1.50 11.47 2.93
C LEU A 60 2.43 11.01 4.08
N SER A 61 3.63 11.58 4.26
CA SER A 61 4.51 11.22 5.39
C SER A 61 4.48 12.20 6.58
N ILE A 62 3.66 13.26 6.53
CA ILE A 62 3.36 14.09 7.71
C ILE A 62 2.04 13.60 8.29
N ILE A 63 2.13 12.55 9.10
CA ILE A 63 1.11 12.28 10.10
C ILE A 63 1.30 13.35 11.18
N LEU A 64 0.48 14.41 11.14
CA LEU A 64 0.24 15.22 12.33
C LEU A 64 -0.13 14.25 13.46
N PRO A 65 0.50 14.35 14.65
CA PRO A 65 0.14 13.50 15.77
C PRO A 65 -1.35 13.70 16.07
N LYS A 66 -2.17 12.70 15.71
CA LYS A 66 -3.51 12.55 16.28
C LYS A 66 -3.30 12.17 17.73
N ASN A 67 -3.19 13.15 18.63
CA ASN A 67 -3.43 13.02 20.06
C ASN A 67 -3.43 14.39 20.73
N MET A 68 -4.60 15.03 20.81
CA MET A 68 -5.04 15.81 21.98
C MET A 68 -6.49 16.25 21.77
N GLU A 69 -7.44 15.34 22.00
CA GLU A 69 -8.77 15.71 22.50
C GLU A 69 -9.00 14.89 23.77
N HIS A 70 -9.31 15.60 24.85
CA HIS A 70 -9.76 15.06 26.13
C HIS A 70 -11.21 14.58 26.04
#